data_AF-A0A850JK07-F1
#
_entry.id   AF-A0A850JK07-F1
#
_cell.length_a   1.000
_cell.length_b   1.000
_cell.length_c   1.000
_cell.angle_alpha   90.00
_cell.angle_beta   90.00
_cell.angle_gamma   90.00
#
_symmetry.space_group_name_H-M   'P 1'
#
loop_
_entity.id
_entity.type
_entity.pdbx_description
1 polymer ?
#
loop_
_entity_poly.entity_id
_entity_poly.type
_entity_poly.pdbx_seq_one_letter_code
_entity_poly.pdbx_strand_id
1 'polypeptide(L)'
;MGEVRTLAVQAERHLLRWRTRRGHGTAMRYLDELAAALAPQGWRFVRFYRREEFPVPVPLLWVHARATKDVGIVVSVLAVPGRAWAYHDAQRGRHGYLCLCGDTETAAAQIDRLLKHRLFPATW
;
A
#
# COMPACT_ATOMS: atom_id res chain seq x y z
N MET A 1 -11.50 33.32 -6.31
CA MET A 1 -11.02 32.07 -6.98
C MET A 1 -10.29 31.09 -6.05
N GLY A 2 -9.75 31.50 -4.88
CA GLY A 2 -9.04 30.59 -3.96
C GLY A 2 -9.94 29.58 -3.24
N GLU A 3 -11.10 30.02 -2.72
CA GLU A 3 -12.00 29.18 -1.90
C GLU A 3 -12.62 28.01 -2.66
N VAL A 4 -12.98 28.22 -3.94
CA VAL A 4 -13.55 27.16 -4.79
C VAL A 4 -12.55 26.01 -5.01
N ARG A 5 -11.26 26.33 -5.12
CA ARG A 5 -10.19 25.34 -5.27
C ARG A 5 -9.98 24.54 -3.98
N THR A 6 -10.05 25.18 -2.81
CA THR A 6 -9.93 24.49 -1.51
C THR A 6 -11.07 23.53 -1.26
N LEU A 7 -12.31 23.92 -1.58
CA LEU A 7 -13.49 23.07 -1.45
C LEU A 7 -13.43 21.86 -2.40
N ALA A 8 -12.96 22.07 -3.64
CA ALA A 8 -12.78 20.98 -4.60
C ALA A 8 -11.75 19.94 -4.11
N VAL A 9 -10.62 20.39 -3.56
CA VAL A 9 -9.57 19.51 -3.00
C VAL A 9 -10.08 18.75 -1.77
N GLN A 10 -10.86 19.40 -0.89
CA GLN A 10 -11.49 18.73 0.25
C GLN A 10 -12.50 17.67 -0.21
N ALA A 11 -13.40 18.02 -1.13
CA ALA A 11 -14.40 17.10 -1.67
C ALA A 11 -13.75 15.88 -2.33
N GLU A 12 -12.70 16.07 -3.12
CA GLU A 12 -11.92 14.98 -3.71
C GLU A 12 -11.28 14.11 -2.63
N ARG A 13 -10.67 14.70 -1.60
CA ARG A 13 -10.08 13.94 -0.48
C ARG A 13 -11.12 13.10 0.25
N HIS A 14 -12.32 13.63 0.48
CA HIS A 14 -13.42 12.88 1.09
C HIS A 14 -13.91 11.75 0.20
N LEU A 15 -14.07 11.99 -1.09
CA LEU A 15 -14.45 10.98 -2.08
C LEU A 15 -13.44 9.85 -2.16
N LEU A 16 -12.13 10.16 -2.16
CA LEU A 16 -11.07 9.14 -2.19
C LEU A 16 -11.04 8.31 -0.90
N ARG A 17 -11.25 8.93 0.28
CA ARG A 17 -11.39 8.21 1.55
C ARG A 17 -12.57 7.25 1.52
N TRP A 18 -13.72 7.73 1.04
CA TRP A 18 -14.92 6.92 0.89
C TRP A 18 -14.71 5.75 -0.07
N ARG A 19 -14.11 6.00 -1.25
CA ARG A 19 -13.77 4.95 -2.21
C ARG A 19 -12.86 3.89 -1.61
N THR A 20 -11.86 4.32 -0.85
CA THR A 20 -10.94 3.40 -0.17
C THR A 20 -11.68 2.51 0.83
N ARG A 21 -12.60 3.07 1.63
CA ARG A 21 -13.40 2.30 2.60
C ARG A 21 -14.37 1.32 1.94
N ARG A 22 -14.96 1.69 0.79
CA ARG A 22 -15.89 0.84 0.05
C ARG A 22 -15.19 -0.22 -0.80
N GLY A 23 -14.02 0.07 -1.36
CA GLY A 23 -13.25 -0.87 -2.18
C GLY A 23 -12.36 -1.81 -1.39
N HIS A 24 -12.80 -2.27 -0.21
CA HIS A 24 -12.04 -3.16 0.66
C HIS A 24 -11.60 -4.44 -0.07
N GLY A 25 -12.53 -5.11 -0.77
CA GLY A 25 -12.20 -6.30 -1.56
C GLY A 25 -11.23 -6.03 -2.72
N THR A 26 -11.34 -4.87 -3.38
CA THR A 26 -10.38 -4.46 -4.42
C THR A 26 -8.98 -4.27 -3.85
N ALA A 27 -8.88 -3.61 -2.69
CA ALA A 27 -7.62 -3.42 -1.99
C ALA A 27 -7.01 -4.76 -1.54
N MET A 28 -7.81 -5.68 -1.00
CA MET A 28 -7.33 -7.03 -0.65
C MET A 28 -6.75 -7.76 -1.85
N ARG A 29 -7.47 -7.76 -2.98
CA ARG A 29 -7.01 -8.42 -4.22
C ARG A 29 -5.65 -7.90 -4.67
N TYR A 30 -5.47 -6.58 -4.72
CA TYR A 30 -4.17 -6.00 -5.09
C TYR A 30 -3.05 -6.34 -4.11
N LEU A 31 -3.36 -6.43 -2.81
CA LEU A 31 -2.35 -6.84 -1.82
C LEU A 31 -2.02 -8.34 -1.92
N ASP A 32 -2.98 -9.20 -2.24
CA ASP A 32 -2.72 -10.63 -2.47
C ASP A 32 -1.90 -10.86 -3.74
N GLU A 33 -2.21 -10.16 -4.83
CA GLU A 33 -1.41 -10.15 -6.05
C GLU A 33 0.03 -9.69 -5.74
N LEU A 34 0.19 -8.61 -4.97
CA LEU A 34 1.50 -8.12 -4.56
C LEU A 34 2.26 -9.15 -3.71
N ALA A 35 1.59 -9.78 -2.75
CA ALA A 35 2.20 -10.82 -1.92
C ALA A 35 2.65 -12.02 -2.77
N ALA A 36 1.86 -12.43 -3.76
CA ALA A 36 2.21 -13.50 -4.68
C ALA A 36 3.44 -13.13 -5.53
N ALA A 37 3.52 -11.91 -6.03
CA ALA A 37 4.66 -11.43 -6.83
C ALA A 37 5.95 -11.27 -6.00
N LEU A 38 5.83 -10.92 -4.72
CA LEU A 38 6.99 -10.80 -3.81
C LEU A 38 7.43 -12.14 -3.20
N ALA A 39 6.58 -13.16 -3.19
CA ALA A 39 6.89 -14.45 -2.56
C ALA A 39 8.14 -15.17 -3.14
N PRO A 40 8.35 -15.20 -4.47
CA PRO A 40 9.57 -15.76 -5.06
C PRO A 40 10.87 -15.06 -4.62
N GLN A 41 10.78 -13.80 -4.18
CA GLN A 41 11.93 -13.03 -3.71
C GLN A 41 12.32 -13.33 -2.24
N GLY A 42 11.61 -14.27 -1.59
CA GLY A 42 11.93 -14.71 -0.22
C GLY A 42 11.33 -13.87 0.89
N TRP A 43 10.45 -12.91 0.56
CA TRP A 43 9.72 -12.10 1.54
C TRP A 43 8.66 -12.91 2.28
N ARG A 44 8.36 -12.47 3.51
CA ARG A 44 7.28 -13.01 4.34
C ARG A 44 6.19 -11.96 4.53
N PHE A 45 4.98 -12.45 4.77
CA PHE A 45 3.77 -11.67 4.72
C PHE A 45 2.89 -11.92 5.92
N VAL A 46 2.39 -10.86 6.54
CA VAL A 46 1.29 -10.91 7.49
C VAL A 46 0.14 -10.07 6.95
N ARG A 47 -1.01 -10.71 6.76
CA ARG A 47 -2.20 -10.11 6.16
C ARG A 47 -3.16 -9.63 7.25
N PHE A 48 -3.37 -8.32 7.34
CA PHE A 48 -4.33 -7.69 8.25
C PHE A 48 -5.54 -7.24 7.43
N TYR A 49 -6.26 -8.20 6.85
CA TYR A 49 -7.36 -7.93 5.92
C TYR A 49 -8.73 -8.10 6.56
N ARG A 50 -8.86 -9.06 7.48
CA ARG A 50 -10.14 -9.41 8.09
C ARG A 50 -10.62 -8.29 8.99
N ARG A 51 -11.77 -7.71 8.63
CA ARG A 51 -12.41 -6.62 9.41
C ARG A 51 -12.93 -7.11 10.75
N GLU A 52 -13.27 -8.39 10.82
CA GLU A 52 -13.79 -9.06 12.00
C GLU A 52 -12.70 -9.25 13.06
N GLU A 53 -11.46 -9.42 12.62
CA GLU A 53 -10.30 -9.63 13.50
C GLU A 53 -9.54 -8.33 13.78
N PHE A 54 -9.53 -7.41 12.80
CA PHE A 54 -8.80 -6.15 12.91
C PHE A 54 -9.72 -4.97 12.55
N PRO A 55 -10.01 -4.06 13.49
CA PRO A 55 -10.85 -2.89 13.25
C PRO A 55 -10.12 -1.78 12.46
N VAL A 56 -9.26 -2.15 11.50
CA VAL A 56 -8.60 -1.21 10.59
C VAL A 56 -9.49 -0.90 9.39
N PRO A 57 -9.66 0.39 9.03
CA PRO A 57 -10.56 0.80 7.96
C PRO A 57 -10.12 0.36 6.56
N VAL A 58 -8.85 -0.04 6.41
CA VAL A 58 -8.23 -0.45 5.14
C VAL A 58 -7.45 -1.76 5.34
N PRO A 59 -7.43 -2.68 4.36
CA PRO A 59 -6.56 -3.85 4.41
C PRO A 59 -5.10 -3.45 4.47
N LEU A 60 -4.30 -4.11 5.31
CA LEU A 60 -2.86 -3.90 5.42
C LEU A 60 -2.11 -5.20 5.18
N LEU A 61 -0.99 -5.11 4.48
CA LEU A 61 -0.04 -6.21 4.26
C LEU A 61 1.30 -5.81 4.86
N TRP A 62 1.76 -6.53 5.88
CA TRP A 62 3.12 -6.38 6.36
C TRP A 62 4.05 -7.29 5.56
N VAL A 63 4.99 -6.69 4.85
CA VAL A 63 6.06 -7.37 4.11
C VAL A 63 7.35 -7.25 4.93
N HIS A 64 7.98 -8.37 5.24
CA HIS A 64 9.19 -8.37 6.06
C HIS A 64 10.18 -9.46 5.68
N ALA A 65 11.44 -9.27 6.02
CA ALA A 65 12.47 -10.28 5.85
C ALA A 65 12.30 -11.42 6.86
N ARG A 66 12.75 -12.63 6.49
CA ARG A 66 12.81 -13.76 7.43
C ARG A 66 13.87 -13.55 8.51
N ALA A 67 15.00 -12.94 8.15
CA ALA A 67 16.18 -12.80 9.02
C ALA A 67 15.96 -11.80 10.16
N THR A 68 15.15 -10.76 9.93
CA THR A 68 14.93 -9.68 10.89
C THR A 68 13.48 -9.24 10.83
N LYS A 69 12.73 -9.41 11.92
CA LYS A 69 11.37 -8.88 12.03
C LYS A 69 11.34 -7.35 12.08
N ASP A 70 12.46 -6.71 12.40
CA ASP A 70 12.53 -5.25 12.53
C ASP A 70 12.62 -4.51 11.20
N VAL A 71 12.94 -5.22 10.10
CA VAL A 71 13.05 -4.64 8.77
C VAL A 71 11.91 -5.12 7.89
N GLY A 72 10.98 -4.21 7.63
CA GLY A 72 9.83 -4.44 6.77
C GLY A 72 9.12 -3.15 6.38
N ILE A 73 7.98 -3.31 5.71
CA ILE A 73 7.08 -2.23 5.34
C ILE A 73 5.64 -2.71 5.49
N VAL A 74 4.77 -1.85 6.01
CA VAL A 74 3.34 -2.10 6.01
C VAL A 74 2.75 -1.40 4.79
N VAL A 75 2.22 -2.18 3.86
CA VAL A 75 1.62 -1.70 2.61
C VAL A 75 0.11 -1.67 2.75
N SER A 76 -0.50 -0.61 2.25
CA SER A 76 -1.95 -0.45 2.08
C SER A 76 -2.26 -0.11 0.63
N VAL A 77 -3.51 -0.35 0.21
CA VAL A 77 -3.97 0.04 -1.12
C VAL A 77 -5.04 1.12 -0.98
N LEU A 78 -4.76 2.30 -1.54
CA LEU A 78 -5.62 3.48 -1.43
C LEU A 78 -6.15 3.89 -2.80
N ALA A 79 -7.40 4.36 -2.84
CA ALA A 79 -7.95 4.96 -4.05
C ALA A 79 -7.26 6.30 -4.33
N VAL A 80 -6.88 6.51 -5.59
CA VAL A 80 -6.25 7.75 -6.10
C VAL A 80 -7.13 8.38 -7.19
N PRO A 81 -6.89 9.65 -7.58
CA PRO A 81 -7.62 10.29 -8.69
C PRO A 81 -7.60 9.45 -9.97
N GLY A 82 -8.57 9.67 -10.87
CA GLY A 82 -8.65 8.93 -12.14
C GLY A 82 -9.20 7.50 -12.02
N ARG A 83 -9.96 7.21 -10.95
CA ARG A 83 -10.55 5.88 -10.67
C ARG A 83 -9.54 4.75 -10.47
N ALA A 84 -8.26 5.06 -10.30
CA ALA A 84 -7.20 4.08 -10.06
C ALA A 84 -7.00 3.78 -8.56
N TRP A 85 -6.04 2.89 -8.30
CA TRP A 85 -5.59 2.47 -6.97
C TRP A 85 -4.07 2.53 -6.93
N ALA A 86 -3.49 2.73 -5.75
CA ALA A 86 -2.04 2.76 -5.57
C ALA A 86 -1.65 2.03 -4.29
N TYR A 87 -0.45 1.45 -4.30
CA TYR A 87 0.22 0.94 -3.10
C TYR A 87 0.82 2.12 -2.32
N HIS A 88 0.62 2.10 -1.01
CA HIS A 88 1.10 3.11 -0.09
C HIS A 88 1.77 2.50 1.14
N ASP A 89 2.85 3.10 1.62
CA ASP A 89 3.35 2.91 2.97
C ASP A 89 2.28 3.35 3.97
N ALA A 90 1.71 2.39 4.68
CA ALA A 90 0.60 2.59 5.60
C ALA A 90 0.99 3.51 6.78
N GLN A 91 2.27 3.55 7.18
CA GLN A 91 2.74 4.44 8.25
C GLN A 91 2.68 5.91 7.83
N ARG A 92 2.81 6.19 6.52
CA ARG A 92 2.74 7.54 5.93
C ARG A 92 1.37 7.85 5.33
N GLY A 93 0.46 6.88 5.31
CA GLY A 93 -0.87 7.00 4.72
C GLY A 93 -0.82 7.49 3.27
N ARG A 94 -1.62 8.51 2.95
CA ARG A 94 -1.70 9.06 1.57
C ARG A 94 -0.41 9.72 1.08
N HIS A 95 0.48 10.15 1.97
CA HIS A 95 1.79 10.71 1.59
C HIS A 95 2.83 9.61 1.34
N GLY A 96 2.52 8.36 1.68
CA GLY A 96 3.39 7.20 1.49
C GLY A 96 3.28 6.55 0.12
N TYR A 97 3.00 7.31 -0.96
CA TYR A 97 2.85 6.72 -2.29
C TYR A 97 4.09 5.89 -2.67
N LEU A 98 3.86 4.64 -3.08
CA LEU A 98 4.92 3.75 -3.59
C LEU A 98 4.81 3.64 -5.11
N CYS A 99 3.67 3.15 -5.60
CA CYS A 99 3.43 2.90 -7.03
C CYS A 99 1.94 2.73 -7.33
N LEU A 100 1.55 2.91 -8.59
CA LEU A 100 0.18 2.63 -9.06
C LEU A 100 -0.09 1.11 -9.05
N CYS A 101 -1.32 0.72 -8.72
CA CYS A 101 -1.79 -0.63 -8.93
C CYS A 101 -2.14 -0.84 -10.42
N GLY A 102 -1.86 -2.02 -10.95
CA GLY A 102 -2.15 -2.39 -12.34
C GLY A 102 -1.02 -3.18 -13.00
N ASP A 103 0.22 -2.88 -12.61
CA ASP A 103 1.40 -3.69 -12.93
C ASP A 103 2.04 -4.17 -11.63
N THR A 104 1.64 -5.37 -11.23
CA THR A 104 2.07 -5.98 -9.97
C THR A 104 3.54 -6.39 -9.99
N GLU A 105 4.10 -6.74 -11.15
CA GLU A 105 5.51 -7.13 -11.26
C GLU A 105 6.42 -5.93 -11.05
N THR A 106 6.13 -4.82 -11.74
CA THR A 106 6.88 -3.57 -11.55
C THR A 106 6.73 -3.05 -10.12
N ALA A 107 5.53 -3.13 -9.54
CA ALA A 107 5.29 -2.75 -8.15
C ALA A 107 6.10 -3.61 -7.16
N ALA A 108 6.12 -4.93 -7.37
CA ALA A 108 6.90 -5.87 -6.55
C ALA A 108 8.40 -5.59 -6.65
N ALA A 109 8.93 -5.34 -7.86
CA ALA A 109 10.34 -5.01 -8.06
C ALA A 109 10.74 -3.72 -7.32
N GLN A 110 9.89 -2.69 -7.36
CA GLN A 110 10.15 -1.43 -6.66
C GLN A 110 10.14 -1.61 -5.12
N ILE A 111 9.17 -2.34 -4.58
CA ILE A 111 9.06 -2.60 -3.14
C ILE A 111 10.20 -3.50 -2.66
N ASP A 112 10.56 -4.51 -3.44
CA ASP A 112 11.71 -5.38 -3.17
C ASP A 112 13.01 -4.58 -3.09
N ARG A 113 13.28 -3.70 -4.06
CA ARG A 113 14.47 -2.82 -4.04
C ARG A 113 14.49 -1.92 -2.80
N LEU A 114 13.35 -1.33 -2.45
CA LEU A 114 13.21 -0.50 -1.26
C LEU A 114 13.52 -1.30 0.03
N LEU A 115 13.02 -2.53 0.14
CA LEU A 115 13.25 -3.37 1.30
C LEU A 115 14.70 -3.88 1.37
N LYS A 116 15.30 -4.27 0.23
CA LYS A 116 16.72 -4.64 0.15
C LYS A 116 17.62 -3.49 0.58
N HIS A 117 17.33 -2.27 0.16
CA HIS A 117 18.05 -1.08 0.63
C HIS A 117 17.92 -0.87 2.15
N ARG A 118 16.74 -1.13 2.74
CA ARG A 118 16.56 -1.06 4.21
C ARG A 118 17.33 -2.15 4.95
N LEU A 119 17.45 -3.35 4.39
CA LEU A 119 18.22 -4.46 4.98
C LEU A 119 19.73 -4.25 4.88
N PHE A 120 20.19 -3.69 3.77
CA PHE A 120 21.61 -3.50 3.47
C PHE A 120 21.91 -2.03 3.13
N PRO A 121 21.86 -1.13 4.13
CA PRO A 121 22.02 0.30 3.90
C PRO A 121 23.43 0.71 3.45
N ALA A 122 24.42 -0.20 3.52
CA ALA A 122 25.83 0.07 3.18
C ALA A 122 26.29 -0.55 1.85
N THR A 123 25.42 -1.26 1.12
CA THR A 123 25.80 -1.96 -0.12
C THR A 123 25.36 -1.23 -1.40
N TRP A 124 24.82 -0.01 -1.28
CA TRP A 124 24.25 0.75 -2.39
C TRP A 124 24.56 2.24 -2.26
#